data_AF-A0A357Z6B3-F1
#
_entry.id   AF-A0A357Z6B3-F1
#
_cell.length_a   1.000
_cell.length_b   1.000
_cell.length_c   1.000
_cell.angle_alpha   90.00
_cell.angle_beta   90.00
_cell.angle_gamma   90.00
#
_symmetry.space_group_name_H-M   'P 1'
#
loop_
_entity.id
_entity.type
_entity.pdbx_description
1 polymer ?
#
loop_
_entity_poly.entity_id
_entity_poly.type
_entity_poly.pdbx_seq_one_letter_code
_entity_poly.pdbx_strand_id
1 'polypeptide(L)'
;MYLIQDQKKETIAYIENMMILDTNHEHVIGILIGDCFFGHNKKVVGKIINQTVYLLNGEIVGKVELNQAYKNANIKKSLMVEAWDFLMNINEHTGSWIEITKKWSKTPLLSHLN
;
A
#
# COMPACT_ATOMS: atom_id res chain seq x y z
N MET A 1 0.53 2.59 13.17
CA MET A 1 0.04 2.96 11.83
C MET A 1 1.11 3.76 11.09
N TYR A 2 1.24 3.55 9.79
CA TYR A 2 2.12 4.35 8.92
C TYR A 2 1.28 5.17 7.93
N LEU A 3 1.86 6.26 7.45
CA LEU A 3 1.33 7.12 6.39
C LEU A 3 2.02 6.74 5.09
N ILE A 4 1.27 6.69 3.99
CA ILE A 4 1.84 6.76 2.65
C ILE A 4 1.64 8.18 2.15
N GLN A 5 2.73 8.85 1.81
CA GLN A 5 2.75 10.22 1.30
C GLN A 5 3.20 10.27 -0.15
N ASP A 6 2.65 11.21 -0.92
CA ASP A 6 3.04 11.46 -2.30
C ASP A 6 4.32 12.33 -2.40
N GLN A 7 4.65 12.77 -3.62
CA GLN A 7 5.82 13.63 -3.86
C GLN A 7 5.72 15.00 -3.17
N LYS A 8 4.50 15.48 -2.91
CA LYS A 8 4.20 16.75 -2.24
C LYS A 8 4.09 16.61 -0.72
N LYS A 9 4.30 15.41 -0.18
CA LYS A 9 4.10 15.04 1.23
C LYS A 9 2.64 15.05 1.68
N GLU A 10 1.70 14.96 0.74
CA GLU A 10 0.28 14.78 1.05
C GLU A 10 0.04 13.31 1.39
N THR A 11 -0.65 13.05 2.51
CA THR A 11 -1.03 11.68 2.89
C THR A 11 -2.09 11.17 1.93
N ILE A 12 -1.79 10.09 1.22
CA ILE A 12 -2.65 9.48 0.19
C ILE A 12 -3.21 8.12 0.59
N ALA A 13 -2.64 7.47 1.61
CA ALA A 13 -3.13 6.21 2.17
C ALA A 13 -2.51 5.96 3.55
N TYR A 14 -3.02 4.97 4.27
CA TYR A 14 -2.49 4.53 5.57
C TYR A 14 -2.15 3.06 5.54
N ILE A 15 -1.15 2.64 6.34
CA ILE A 15 -0.83 1.22 6.55
C ILE A 15 -1.09 0.87 8.01
N GLU A 16 -1.98 -0.09 8.23
CA GLU A 16 -2.34 -0.60 9.54
C GLU A 16 -2.63 -2.09 9.47
N ASN A 17 -1.99 -2.90 10.34
CA ASN A 17 -2.13 -4.36 10.36
C ASN A 17 -2.08 -5.00 8.97
N MET A 18 -1.07 -4.63 8.17
CA MET A 18 -0.87 -5.11 6.79
C MET A 18 -1.95 -4.68 5.79
N MET A 19 -2.93 -3.88 6.18
CA MET A 19 -3.91 -3.29 5.27
C MET A 19 -3.41 -1.93 4.78
N ILE A 20 -3.66 -1.63 3.50
CA ILE A 20 -3.55 -0.30 2.94
C ILE A 20 -4.95 0.29 2.93
N LEU A 21 -5.16 1.32 3.75
CA LEU A 21 -6.44 1.99 3.93
C LEU A 21 -6.50 3.28 3.11
N ASP A 22 -7.70 3.64 2.70
CA ASP A 22 -7.99 4.94 2.11
C ASP A 22 -7.77 6.09 3.13
N THR A 23 -7.80 7.33 2.65
CA THR A 23 -7.54 8.49 3.52
C THR A 23 -8.59 8.69 4.61
N ASN A 24 -9.79 8.14 4.45
CA ASN A 24 -10.88 8.25 5.41
C ASN A 24 -10.91 7.10 6.44
N HIS A 25 -10.06 6.08 6.28
CA HIS A 25 -10.06 4.84 7.08
C HIS A 25 -11.41 4.11 7.05
N GLU A 26 -12.08 4.15 5.90
CA GLU A 26 -13.37 3.51 5.65
C GLU A 26 -13.24 2.24 4.82
N HIS A 27 -12.23 2.18 3.94
CA HIS A 27 -12.05 1.09 2.99
C HIS A 27 -10.62 0.56 2.94
N VAL A 28 -10.48 -0.74 2.73
CA VAL A 28 -9.21 -1.37 2.35
C VAL A 28 -9.03 -1.22 0.85
N ILE A 29 -8.00 -0.50 0.43
CA ILE A 29 -7.65 -0.31 -0.99
C ILE A 29 -6.54 -1.25 -1.45
N GLY A 30 -5.93 -1.99 -0.52
CA GLY A 30 -4.92 -2.98 -0.82
C GLY A 30 -4.38 -3.66 0.43
N ILE A 31 -3.50 -4.64 0.25
CA ILE A 31 -2.83 -5.33 1.36
C ILE A 31 -1.33 -5.44 1.12
N LEU A 32 -0.57 -5.52 2.21
CA LEU A 32 0.88 -5.65 2.24
C LEU A 32 1.24 -7.05 2.77
N ILE A 33 1.96 -7.84 1.99
CA ILE A 33 2.48 -9.14 2.40
C ILE A 33 4.00 -9.13 2.21
N GLY A 34 4.72 -9.14 3.33
CA GLY A 34 6.17 -8.95 3.31
C GLY A 34 6.54 -7.56 2.81
N ASP A 35 7.34 -7.50 1.75
CA ASP A 35 7.70 -6.27 1.04
C ASP A 35 6.73 -5.93 -0.10
N CYS A 36 5.87 -6.87 -0.53
CA CYS A 36 5.01 -6.73 -1.69
C CYS A 36 3.64 -6.18 -1.30
N PHE A 37 3.10 -5.26 -2.10
CA PHE A 37 1.73 -4.79 -1.94
C PHE A 37 0.84 -5.14 -3.14
N PHE A 38 -0.43 -5.32 -2.84
CA PHE A 38 -1.45 -5.85 -3.73
C PHE A 38 -2.65 -4.90 -3.73
N GLY A 39 -3.26 -4.71 -4.90
CA GLY A 39 -4.54 -4.04 -5.08
C GLY A 39 -5.63 -5.01 -5.54
N HIS A 40 -6.70 -4.49 -6.14
CA HIS A 40 -7.84 -5.29 -6.61
C HIS A 40 -7.51 -6.18 -7.80
N ASN A 41 -6.42 -5.85 -8.51
CA ASN A 41 -5.91 -6.58 -9.67
C ASN A 41 -5.25 -7.95 -9.35
N LYS A 42 -5.34 -8.44 -8.11
CA LYS A 42 -4.96 -9.79 -7.64
C LYS A 42 -3.49 -10.18 -7.81
N LYS A 43 -2.67 -9.25 -8.30
CA LYS A 43 -1.24 -9.42 -8.59
C LYS A 43 -0.42 -8.43 -7.76
N VAL A 44 0.88 -8.70 -7.66
CA VAL A 44 1.82 -7.76 -7.05
C VAL A 44 1.80 -6.46 -7.85
N VAL A 45 1.48 -5.34 -7.20
CA VAL A 45 1.51 -4.01 -7.82
C VAL A 45 2.89 -3.39 -7.67
N GLY A 46 3.56 -3.68 -6.57
CA GLY A 46 4.86 -3.12 -6.26
C GLY A 46 5.40 -3.58 -4.92
N LYS A 47 6.43 -2.88 -4.45
CA LYS A 47 7.12 -3.18 -3.21
C LYS A 47 7.38 -1.96 -2.34
N ILE A 48 7.41 -2.16 -1.02
CA ILE A 48 7.86 -1.16 -0.05
C ILE A 48 9.28 -1.52 0.38
N ILE A 49 10.26 -0.71 -0.01
CA ILE A 49 11.68 -0.92 0.30
C ILE A 49 12.23 0.37 0.89
N ASN A 50 12.91 0.29 2.04
CA ASN A 50 13.52 1.44 2.72
C ASN A 50 12.57 2.65 2.82
N GLN A 51 11.35 2.41 3.32
CA GLN A 51 10.31 3.43 3.48
C GLN A 51 9.86 4.10 2.17
N THR A 52 10.10 3.47 1.02
CA THR A 52 9.67 3.99 -0.28
C THR A 52 8.79 2.96 -0.98
N VAL A 53 7.65 3.42 -1.48
CA VAL A 53 6.69 2.60 -2.22
C VAL A 53 7.04 2.67 -3.70
N TYR A 54 7.48 1.55 -4.24
CA TYR A 54 7.89 1.38 -5.62
C TYR A 54 6.88 0.55 -6.39
N LEU A 55 6.63 0.90 -7.65
CA LEU A 55 6.01 0.00 -8.61
C LEU A 55 7.03 -1.06 -9.08
N LEU A 56 6.54 -2.11 -9.74
CA LEU A 56 7.41 -3.15 -10.32
C LEU A 56 8.42 -2.63 -11.34
N ASN A 57 8.14 -1.50 -11.99
CA ASN A 57 9.06 -0.83 -12.90
C ASN A 57 10.12 0.05 -12.18
N GLY A 58 10.13 0.06 -10.84
CA GLY A 58 11.06 0.83 -10.02
C GLY A 58 10.71 2.31 -9.84
N GLU A 59 9.58 2.79 -10.36
CA GLU A 59 9.11 4.16 -10.14
C GLU A 59 8.52 4.32 -8.73
N ILE A 60 8.74 5.49 -8.14
CA ILE A 60 8.25 5.85 -6.80
C ILE A 60 6.79 6.32 -6.92
N VAL A 61 5.90 5.73 -6.13
CA VAL A 61 4.48 6.13 -5.98
C VAL A 61 4.13 6.60 -4.58
N GLY A 62 5.07 6.51 -3.64
CA GLY A 62 4.89 7.08 -2.31
C GLY A 62 6.09 6.87 -1.40
N LYS A 63 6.04 7.52 -0.24
CA LYS A 63 6.96 7.32 0.88
C LYS A 63 6.20 6.95 2.13
N VAL A 64 6.77 6.07 2.94
CA VAL A 64 6.18 5.57 4.17
C VAL A 64 6.78 6.31 5.35
N GLU A 65 5.95 6.91 6.19
CA GLU A 65 6.37 7.55 7.43
C GLU A 65 5.58 7.02 8.62
N LEU A 66 6.19 6.99 9.80
CA LEU A 66 5.49 6.61 11.02
C LEU A 66 4.50 7.70 11.42
N ASN A 67 3.23 7.34 11.65
CA ASN A 67 2.26 8.28 12.19
C ASN A 67 2.48 8.45 13.71
N GLN A 68 3.15 9.54 14.11
CA GLN A 68 3.44 9.84 15.51
C GLN A 68 2.19 10.21 16.34
N ALA A 69 1.13 10.68 15.69
CA ALA A 69 -0.11 11.09 16.37
C ALA A 69 -1.10 9.92 16.56
N TYR A 70 -0.80 8.75 15.99
CA TYR A 70 -1.70 7.61 16.03
C TYR A 70 -1.80 7.04 17.46
N LYS A 71 -3.04 6.96 17.95
CA LYS A 71 -3.39 6.22 19.16
C LYS A 71 -3.97 4.89 18.75
N ASN A 72 -3.53 3.82 19.40
CA ASN A 72 -3.97 2.46 19.11
C ASN A 72 -5.50 2.38 19.20
N ALA A 73 -6.15 2.13 18.07
CA ALA A 73 -7.60 2.05 17.95
C ALA A 73 -7.99 0.64 17.53
N ASN A 74 -9.18 0.18 17.98
CA ASN A 74 -9.70 -1.09 17.53
C ASN A 74 -10.07 -1.00 16.05
N ILE A 75 -9.49 -1.88 15.24
CA ILE A 75 -9.82 -2.02 13.83
C ILE A 75 -11.27 -2.49 13.68
N LYS A 76 -12.02 -1.85 12.79
CA LYS A 76 -13.40 -2.22 12.48
C LYS A 76 -13.41 -3.63 11.85
N LYS A 77 -14.36 -4.47 12.30
CA LYS A 77 -14.54 -5.82 11.73
C LYS A 77 -14.79 -5.81 10.22
N SER A 78 -15.43 -4.77 9.68
CA SER A 78 -15.65 -4.61 8.24
C SER A 78 -14.34 -4.56 7.45
N LEU A 79 -13.36 -3.77 7.91
CA LEU A 79 -12.04 -3.67 7.27
C LEU A 79 -11.30 -5.00 7.25
N MET A 80 -11.41 -5.79 8.33
CA MET A 80 -10.83 -7.14 8.38
C MET A 80 -11.44 -8.08 7.34
N VAL A 81 -12.75 -7.96 7.08
CA VAL A 81 -13.44 -8.76 6.05
C VAL A 81 -13.01 -8.34 4.65
N GLU A 82 -12.88 -7.03 4.40
CA GLU A 82 -12.37 -6.53 3.11
C GLU A 82 -10.93 -7.00 2.87
N ALA A 83 -10.04 -6.86 3.86
CA ALA A 83 -8.66 -7.34 3.77
C ALA A 83 -8.57 -8.86 3.53
N TRP A 84 -9.47 -9.63 4.16
CA TRP A 84 -9.57 -11.06 3.92
C TRP A 84 -9.96 -11.39 2.48
N ASP A 85 -10.88 -10.63 1.89
CA ASP A 85 -11.26 -10.81 0.49
C ASP A 85 -10.08 -10.56 -0.46
N PHE A 86 -9.28 -9.50 -0.24
CA PHE A 86 -8.02 -9.31 -0.98
C PHE A 86 -7.10 -10.51 -0.87
N LEU A 87 -6.84 -10.97 0.36
CA LEU A 87 -5.92 -12.07 0.63
C LEU A 87 -6.35 -13.36 -0.09
N MET A 88 -7.64 -13.70 -0.04
CA MET A 88 -8.20 -14.89 -0.68
C MET A 88 -8.15 -14.84 -2.21
N ASN A 89 -8.09 -13.64 -2.78
CA ASN A 89 -8.10 -13.44 -4.23
C ASN A 89 -6.70 -13.31 -4.85
N ILE A 90 -5.62 -13.20 -4.05
CA ILE A 90 -4.26 -13.19 -4.60
C ILE A 90 -3.95 -14.59 -5.15
N ASN A 91 -3.64 -14.64 -6.45
CA ASN A 91 -3.29 -15.88 -7.15
C ASN A 91 -1.82 -15.90 -7.61
N GLU A 92 -1.15 -14.75 -7.60
CA GLU A 92 0.24 -14.60 -8.02
C GLU A 92 1.09 -14.15 -6.84
N HIS A 93 1.79 -15.10 -6.22
CA HIS A 93 2.62 -14.88 -5.04
C HIS A 93 4.11 -14.67 -5.36
N THR A 94 4.45 -14.52 -6.64
CA THR A 94 5.84 -14.31 -7.07
C THR A 94 6.28 -12.88 -6.80
N GLY A 95 7.15 -12.70 -5.80
CA GLY A 95 7.77 -11.41 -5.52
C GLY A 95 8.85 -11.07 -6.55
N SER A 96 8.50 -10.33 -7.59
CA SER A 96 9.44 -9.91 -8.64
C SER A 96 10.63 -9.13 -8.09
N TRP A 97 11.81 -9.34 -8.67
CA TRP A 97 12.94 -8.43 -8.47
C TRP A 97 12.61 -7.08 -9.11
N ILE A 98 12.95 -5.96 -8.43
CA ILE A 98 12.74 -4.61 -8.97
C ILE A 98 14.06 -3.85 -9.05
N GLU A 99 14.26 -3.16 -10.16
CA GLU A 99 15.37 -2.21 -10.29
C GLU A 99 14.91 -0.84 -9.79
N ILE A 100 15.38 -0.45 -8.61
CA ILE A 100 14.97 0.80 -7.96
C ILE A 100 15.44 2.01 -8.76
N THR A 101 14.52 2.93 -9.06
CA THR A 101 14.83 4.21 -9.69
C THR A 101 14.57 5.38 -8.73
N LYS A 102 15.01 6.58 -9.12
CA LYS A 102 14.68 7.83 -8.41
C LYS A 102 13.49 8.56 -9.04
N LYS A 103 12.86 7.98 -10.06
CA LYS A 103 11.80 8.60 -10.84
C LYS A 103 10.48 8.41 -10.13
N TRP A 104 9.70 9.48 -9.98
CA TRP A 104 8.32 9.39 -9.53
C TRP A 104 7.40 8.98 -10.67
N SER A 105 6.43 8.12 -10.37
CA SER A 105 5.35 7.79 -11.30
C SER A 105 4.56 9.04 -11.65
N LYS A 106 4.08 9.11 -12.89
CA LYS A 106 3.15 10.16 -13.33
C LYS A 106 1.72 9.89 -12.86
N THR A 107 1.41 8.65 -12.50
CA THR A 107 0.09 8.22 -12.04
C THR A 107 0.10 7.99 -10.53
N PRO A 108 -0.93 8.43 -9.80
CA PRO A 108 -1.02 8.23 -8.35
C PRO A 108 -1.09 6.75 -7.96
N LEU A 109 -0.66 6.44 -6.73
CA LEU A 109 -0.73 5.09 -6.15
C LEU A 109 -2.11 4.44 -6.32
N LEU A 110 -3.19 5.17 -6.02
CA LEU A 110 -4.55 4.64 -6.07
C LEU A 110 -4.93 4.12 -7.47
N SER A 111 -4.39 4.73 -8.53
CA SER A 111 -4.63 4.28 -9.91
C SER A 111 -4.03 2.91 -10.22
N HIS A 112 -3.08 2.44 -9.41
CA HIS A 112 -2.46 1.12 -9.54
C HIS A 112 -3.08 0.06 -8.62
N LEU A 113 -3.93 0.49 -7.66
CA LEU A 113 -4.58 -0.38 -6.68
C LEU A 113 -6.03 -0.73 -7.05
N ASN A 114 -6.62 -0.03 -8.02
CA ASN A 114 -7.93 -0.33 -8.59
C ASN A 114 -7.91 -1.54 -9.55
#